data_AF-A0A094Q2A8-F1
#
_entry.id   AF-A0A094Q2A8-F1
#
_cell.length_a   1.000
_cell.length_b   1.000
_cell.length_c   1.000
_cell.angle_alpha   90.00
_cell.angle_beta   90.00
_cell.angle_gamma   90.00
#
_symmetry.space_group_name_H-M   'P 1'
#
loop_
_entity.id
_entity.type
_entity.pdbx_description
1 polymer ?
#
loop_
_entity_poly.entity_id
_entity_poly.type
_entity_poly.pdbx_seq_one_letter_code
_entity_poly.pdbx_strand_id
1 'polypeptide(L)' 'MAPVEGGAMPGEPLTAVQTFLYFVAAPVGLFLLISVLVLVGTREKKMTEPGKKPSSVIDSIE' A
#
# COMPACT_ATOMS: atom_id res chain seq x y z
N MET A 1 28.45 43.05 -9.58
CA MET A 1 28.32 41.77 -8.86
C MET A 1 26.99 41.82 -8.12
N ALA A 2 25.95 41.14 -8.61
CA ALA A 2 24.64 41.13 -7.94
C ALA A 2 24.67 40.22 -6.70
N PRO A 3 23.93 40.52 -5.62
CA PRO A 3 23.91 39.68 -4.43
C PRO A 3 23.13 38.38 -4.72
N VAL A 4 23.70 37.24 -4.37
CA VAL A 4 23.01 35.94 -4.38
C VAL A 4 21.84 36.02 -3.41
N GLU A 5 20.62 35.99 -3.94
CA GLU A 5 19.39 36.01 -3.17
C GLU A 5 19.33 34.80 -2.23
N GLY A 6 19.42 35.05 -0.93
CA GLY A 6 18.83 34.27 0.15
C GLY A 6 18.89 32.75 0.01
N GLY A 7 20.06 32.17 -0.22
CA GLY A 7 20.24 30.72 -0.04
C GLY A 7 20.03 30.38 1.43
N ALA A 8 18.93 29.71 1.77
CA ALA A 8 18.74 29.15 3.09
C ALA A 8 19.92 28.20 3.37
N MET A 9 20.79 28.59 4.29
CA MET A 9 21.85 27.69 4.77
C MET A 9 21.15 26.43 5.28
N PRO A 10 21.50 25.23 4.77
CA PRO A 10 20.88 24.00 5.24
C PRO A 10 21.09 23.90 6.75
N GLY A 11 19.99 23.68 7.49
CA GLY A 11 20.01 23.51 8.93
C GLY A 11 20.76 22.24 9.36
N GLU A 12 20.83 22.00 10.67
CA GLU A 12 21.48 20.81 11.20
C GLU A 12 20.89 19.53 10.58
N PRO A 13 21.75 18.59 10.15
CA PRO A 13 21.27 17.37 9.51
C PRO A 13 20.50 16.49 10.49
N LEU A 14 19.51 15.77 9.98
CA LEU A 14 18.80 14.77 10.77
C LEU A 14 19.74 13.64 11.19
N THR A 15 19.53 13.14 12.40
CA THR A 15 20.21 11.92 12.87
C THR A 15 19.87 10.73 11.97
N ALA A 16 20.75 9.72 11.91
CA ALA A 16 20.51 8.52 11.10
C ALA A 16 19.16 7.84 11.42
N VAL A 17 18.78 7.82 12.70
CA VAL A 17 17.50 7.26 13.16
C VAL A 17 16.32 8.08 12.64
N GLN A 18 16.37 9.41 12.73
CA GLN A 18 15.30 10.27 12.22
C GLN A 18 15.15 10.15 10.70
N THR A 19 16.26 10.12 9.97
CA THR A 19 16.25 9.95 8.52
C THR A 19 15.63 8.60 8.15
N PHE A 20 16.02 7.51 8.80
CA PHE A 20 15.40 6.21 8.56
C PHE A 20 13.90 6.22 8.91
N LEU A 21 13.52 6.78 10.05
CA LEU A 21 12.13 6.83 10.49
C LEU A 21 11.25 7.62 9.51
N TYR A 22 11.70 8.77 9.04
CA TYR A 22 10.90 9.64 8.18
C TYR A 22 10.89 9.22 6.71
N PHE A 23 12.02 8.72 6.19
CA PHE A 23 12.14 8.42 4.77
C PHE A 23 11.97 6.94 4.42
N VAL A 24 11.98 6.05 5.41
CA VAL A 24 11.79 4.60 5.19
C VAL A 24 10.64 4.06 6.04
N ALA A 25 10.74 4.19 7.37
CA ALA A 25 9.77 3.57 8.27
C ALA A 25 8.37 4.18 8.15
N ALA A 26 8.25 5.50 8.00
CA ALA A 26 6.96 6.17 7.85
C ALA A 26 6.26 5.80 6.53
N PRO A 27 6.91 5.86 5.34
CA PRO A 27 6.32 5.37 4.10
C PRO A 27 5.93 3.89 4.16
N VAL A 28 6.81 3.02 4.67
CA VAL A 28 6.54 1.58 4.80
C VAL A 28 5.41 1.31 5.79
N GLY A 29 5.42 1.98 6.93
CA GLY A 29 4.39 1.87 7.96
C GLY A 29 3.01 2.30 7.45
N LEU A 30 2.94 3.40 6.70
CA LEU A 30 1.69 3.84 6.06
C LEU A 30 1.20 2.81 5.04
N PHE A 31 2.08 2.25 4.23
CA PHE A 31 1.74 1.20 3.27
C PHE A 31 1.19 -0.05 3.97
N LEU A 32 1.84 -0.50 5.05
CA LEU A 32 1.40 -1.67 5.82
C LEU A 32 0.06 -1.42 6.51
N LEU A 33 -0.14 -0.22 7.08
CA LEU A 33 -1.41 0.18 7.68
C LEU A 33 -2.55 0.09 6.66
N ILE A 34 -2.37 0.69 5.47
CA ILE A 34 -3.37 0.64 4.40
C ILE A 34 -3.59 -0.81 3.94
N SER A 35 -2.51 -1.59 3.78
CA SER A 35 -2.60 -3.00 3.37
C SER A 35 -3.44 -3.82 4.35
N VAL A 36 -3.25 -3.62 5.66
CA VAL A 36 -4.06 -4.26 6.70
C VAL A 36 -5.51 -3.80 6.64
N LEU A 37 -5.77 -2.50 6.47
CA LEU A 37 -7.13 -1.97 6.33
C LEU A 37 -7.84 -2.57 5.10
N VAL A 38 -7.16 -2.63 3.95
CA VAL A 38 -7.70 -3.23 2.72
C VAL A 38 -7.93 -4.73 2.92
N LEU A 39 -6.99 -5.44 3.53
CA LEU A 39 -7.14 -6.87 3.80
C LEU A 39 -8.35 -7.11 4.70
N VAL A 40 -8.49 -6.41 5.82
CA VAL A 40 -9.62 -6.55 6.73
C VAL A 40 -10.93 -6.18 6.04
N GLY A 41 -11.00 -5.04 5.35
CA GLY A 41 -12.23 -4.59 4.66
C GLY A 41 -12.59 -5.38 3.39
N THR A 42 -11.65 -6.13 2.80
CA THR A 42 -11.89 -6.94 1.58
C THR A 42 -12.27 -8.38 1.90
N ARG A 43 -12.07 -8.84 3.14
CA ARG A 43 -12.38 -10.22 3.56
C ARG A 43 -13.87 -10.58 3.48
N GLU A 44 -14.74 -9.60 3.23
CA GLU A 44 -16.20 -9.75 3.15
C GLU A 44 -16.71 -10.34 1.83
N LYS A 45 -15.86 -10.58 0.81
CA LYS A 45 -16.30 -11.06 -0.52
C LYS A 45 -15.63 -12.33 -1.01
N LYS A 46 -15.55 -13.34 -0.14
CA LYS A 46 -15.39 -14.75 -0.56
C LYS A 46 -16.26 -15.69 0.29
N MET A 47 -17.56 -15.45 0.23
CA MET A 47 -18.57 -16.50 0.43
C MET A 47 -19.38 -16.63 -0.87
N THR A 48 -18.68 -16.83 -1.99
CA THR A 48 -19.28 -17.57 -3.10
C THR A 48 -18.74 -18.98 -2.95
N GLU A 49 -19.64 -19.85 -2.51
CA GLU A 49 -19.48 -21.28 -2.37
C GLU A 49 -18.69 -21.87 -3.56
N PRO A 50 -17.59 -22.62 -3.34
CA PRO A 50 -17.08 -23.53 -4.36
C PRO A 50 -18.01 -24.75 -4.40
N GLY A 51 -19.23 -24.56 -4.89
CA GLY A 51 -20.31 -25.47 -4.57
C GLY A 51 -21.53 -25.47 -5.49
N LYS A 52 -21.40 -25.16 -6.78
CA LYS A 52 -22.19 -25.80 -7.85
C LYS A 52 -21.75 -25.30 -9.23
N LYS A 53 -21.19 -26.25 -9.97
CA LYS A 53 -20.86 -26.22 -11.39
C LYS A 53 -22.10 -25.72 -12.16
N PRO A 54 -22.04 -24.63 -12.96
CA PRO A 54 -23.12 -24.35 -13.91
C PRO A 54 -23.08 -25.45 -14.97
N SER A 55 -24.19 -26.19 -15.08
CA SER A 55 -24.39 -27.33 -15.96
C SER A 55 -23.84 -27.06 -17.37
N SER A 56 -22.78 -27.75 -17.76
CA SER A 56 -22.44 -27.79 -19.18
C SER A 56 -23.52 -28.60 -19.90
N VAL A 57 -24.02 -28.05 -21.00
CA VAL A 57 -25.06 -28.53 -21.92
C VAL A 57 -24.73 -29.90 -22.58
N ILE A 58 -23.78 -30.64 -22.02
CA ILE A 58 -23.15 -31.84 -22.60
C ILE A 58 -23.89 -33.12 -22.18
N ASP A 59 -24.69 -33.10 -21.10
CA ASP A 59 -25.47 -34.26 -20.62
C ASP A 59 -26.82 -34.47 -21.34
N SER A 60 -27.16 -33.67 -22.37
CA SER A 60 -28.43 -33.80 -23.12
C SER A 60 -28.29 -34.54 -24.45
N ILE A 61 -27.20 -35.27 -24.65
CA ILE A 61 -26.95 -36.08 -25.86
C ILE A 61 -26.79 -37.55 -25.44
N GLU A 62 -27.90 -38.20 -25.09
CA GLU A 62 -28.09 -39.66 -25.24
C GLU A 62 -29.59 -39.97 -25.45
#